data_AF-A0A930F8A4-F1
#
_entry.id   AF-A0A930F8A4-F1
#
_cell.length_a   1.000
_cell.length_b   1.000
_cell.length_c   1.000
_cell.angle_alpha   90.00
_cell.angle_beta   90.00
_cell.angle_gamma   90.00
#
_symmetry.space_group_name_H-M   'P 1'
#
loop_
_entity.id
_entity.type
_entity.pdbx_description
1 polymer ?
#
loop_
_entity_poly.entity_id
_entity_poly.type
_entity_poly.pdbx_seq_one_letter_code
_entity_poly.pdbx_strand_id
1 'polypeptide(L)'
;MSNIIDKLMEKDLDTLKEASKKDLEITRLSEVFNEPFTVTVKEISYKRIADLRMLATEDGIADESQFLQFVVTDGIVSPDFGAKELLQKFQVPSKQALFTKLFKAGELELIAREVLALSGYGDKAIKKVINEVKN
;
A
#
# COMPACT_ATOMS: atom_id res chain seq x y z
N MET A 1 36.99 12.58 -2.92
CA MET A 1 35.55 12.64 -3.28
C MET A 1 34.93 11.35 -2.78
N SER A 2 34.05 11.37 -1.78
CA SER A 2 33.41 10.12 -1.34
C SER A 2 32.35 9.72 -2.35
N ASN A 3 32.43 8.47 -2.80
CA ASN A 3 31.43 7.87 -3.68
C ASN A 3 30.18 7.53 -2.85
N ILE A 4 29.03 7.33 -3.50
CA ILE A 4 27.81 6.88 -2.82
C ILE A 4 28.03 5.58 -2.04
N ILE A 5 28.93 4.71 -2.52
CA ILE A 5 29.32 3.47 -1.84
C ILE A 5 29.91 3.76 -0.46
N ASP A 6 30.83 4.72 -0.34
CA ASP A 6 31.42 5.07 0.96
C ASP A 6 30.34 5.59 1.93
N LYS A 7 29.43 6.42 1.43
CA LYS A 7 28.29 6.92 2.22
C LYS A 7 27.32 5.83 2.65
N LEU A 8 27.12 4.79 1.83
CA LEU A 8 26.28 3.65 2.17
C LEU A 8 26.91 2.78 3.25
N MET A 9 28.24 2.63 3.23
CA MET A 9 28.99 1.88 4.25
C MET A 9 29.01 2.59 5.61
N GLU A 10 28.94 3.92 5.62
CA GLU A 10 28.89 4.74 6.84
C GLU A 10 27.48 4.90 7.42
N LYS A 11 26.43 4.70 6.61
CA LYS A 11 25.04 4.89 7.02
C LYS A 11 24.53 3.69 7.81
N ASP A 12 23.83 3.99 8.90
CA ASP A 12 23.03 3.00 9.60
C ASP A 12 21.85 2.57 8.71
N LEU A 13 21.89 1.32 8.25
CA LEU A 13 20.85 0.72 7.41
C LEU A 13 19.50 0.65 8.12
N ASP A 14 19.46 0.73 9.45
CA ASP A 14 18.21 0.76 10.20
C ASP A 14 17.41 2.05 9.94
N THR A 15 18.09 3.15 9.58
CA THR A 15 17.42 4.38 9.14
C THR A 15 16.69 4.24 7.80
N LEU A 16 16.99 3.20 7.03
CA LEU A 16 16.28 2.86 5.79
C LEU A 16 15.08 1.92 6.02
N LYS A 17 14.87 1.46 7.26
CA LYS A 17 13.80 0.49 7.60
C LYS A 17 12.51 1.16 8.07
N GLU A 18 12.48 2.48 8.28
CA GLU A 18 11.26 3.18 8.65
C GLU A 18 10.26 3.13 7.49
N ALA A 19 9.23 2.30 7.66
CA ALA A 19 8.19 2.14 6.65
C ALA A 19 7.41 3.44 6.45
N SER A 20 7.42 3.95 5.23
CA SER A 20 6.64 5.12 4.83
C SER A 20 5.16 4.90 5.14
N LYS A 21 4.50 5.91 5.72
CA LYS A 21 3.07 5.90 6.03
C LYS A 21 2.37 7.14 5.47
N LYS A 22 1.08 7.00 5.17
CA LYS A 22 0.23 8.10 4.71
C LYS A 22 -1.18 7.91 5.20
N ASP A 23 -1.82 9.00 5.58
CA ASP A 23 -3.25 9.03 5.90
C ASP A 23 -4.05 9.37 4.65
N LEU A 24 -5.12 8.61 4.42
CA LEU A 24 -6.03 8.77 3.28
C LEU A 24 -7.44 8.98 3.82
N GLU A 25 -8.06 10.09 3.42
CA GLU A 25 -9.45 10.34 3.74
C GLU A 25 -10.37 9.74 2.67
N ILE A 26 -11.39 9.00 3.09
CA ILE A 26 -12.41 8.44 2.20
C ILE A 26 -13.61 9.36 2.20
N THR A 27 -13.61 10.35 1.30
CA THR A 27 -14.56 11.47 1.28
C THR A 27 -16.03 11.05 1.40
N ARG A 28 -16.45 10.02 0.64
CA ARG A 28 -17.82 9.49 0.73
C ARG A 28 -18.17 8.99 2.12
N LEU A 29 -17.26 8.27 2.77
CA LEU A 29 -17.51 7.78 4.13
C LEU A 29 -17.46 8.93 5.13
N SER A 30 -16.59 9.92 4.95
CA SER A 30 -16.59 11.13 5.78
C SER A 30 -17.95 11.83 5.75
N GLU A 31 -18.56 11.96 4.57
CA GLU A 31 -19.90 12.52 4.41
C GLU A 31 -20.98 11.67 5.09
N VAL A 32 -20.89 10.35 4.99
CA VAL A 32 -21.86 9.41 5.60
C VAL A 32 -21.82 9.45 7.13
N PHE A 33 -20.63 9.56 7.72
CA PHE A 33 -20.46 9.61 9.17
C PHE A 33 -20.51 11.03 9.74
N ASN A 34 -20.50 12.06 8.87
CA ASN A 34 -20.41 13.47 9.24
C ASN A 34 -19.18 13.76 10.14
N GLU A 35 -18.09 13.04 9.90
CA GLU A 35 -16.77 13.17 10.54
C GLU A 35 -15.68 12.60 9.61
N PRO A 36 -14.41 13.04 9.69
CA PRO A 36 -13.37 12.54 8.80
C PRO A 36 -13.15 11.03 8.92
N PHE A 37 -13.46 10.28 7.86
CA PHE A 37 -13.15 8.86 7.76
C PHE A 37 -11.76 8.68 7.15
N THR A 38 -10.75 8.48 8.01
CA THR A 38 -9.35 8.36 7.59
C THR A 38 -8.81 6.95 7.80
N VAL A 39 -8.04 6.45 6.84
CA VAL A 39 -7.25 5.21 6.98
C VAL A 39 -5.77 5.52 6.85
N THR A 40 -4.95 4.94 7.72
CA THR A 40 -3.49 5.01 7.60
C THR A 40 -3.01 3.80 6.81
N VAL A 41 -2.30 4.06 5.71
CA VAL A 41 -1.62 3.05 4.90
C VAL A 41 -0.12 3.09 5.10
N LYS A 42 0.57 1.98 4.81
CA LYS A 42 2.04 1.90 4.79
C LYS A 42 2.57 1.27 3.51
N GLU A 43 3.85 1.49 3.22
CA GLU A 43 4.57 0.71 2.22
C GLU A 43 4.61 -0.79 2.57
N ILE A 44 4.74 -1.62 1.53
CA ILE A 44 4.88 -3.06 1.62
C ILE A 44 6.25 -3.44 1.03
N SER A 45 7.01 -4.24 1.77
CA SER A 45 8.31 -4.73 1.29
C SER A 45 8.20 -5.50 -0.03
N TYR A 46 9.25 -5.45 -0.85
CA TYR A 46 9.31 -6.18 -2.13
C TYR A 46 8.97 -7.67 -1.98
N LYS A 47 9.56 -8.36 -0.98
CA LYS A 47 9.29 -9.78 -0.72
C LYS A 47 7.80 -10.01 -0.49
N ARG A 48 7.17 -9.17 0.35
CA ARG A 48 5.75 -9.31 0.66
C ARG A 48 4.88 -9.03 -0.57
N ILE A 49 5.19 -8.02 -1.38
CA ILE A 49 4.47 -7.80 -2.66
C ILE A 49 4.57 -9.02 -3.58
N ALA A 50 5.74 -9.65 -3.68
CA ALA A 50 5.92 -10.87 -4.47
C ALA A 50 5.06 -12.02 -3.92
N ASP A 51 5.03 -12.21 -2.59
CA ASP A 51 4.18 -13.22 -1.95
C ASP A 51 2.68 -12.96 -2.23
N LEU A 52 2.23 -11.70 -2.13
CA LEU A 52 0.83 -11.34 -2.44
C LEU A 52 0.46 -11.60 -3.90
N ARG A 53 1.38 -11.31 -4.83
CA ARG A 53 1.16 -11.56 -6.26
C ARG A 53 1.11 -13.05 -6.57
N MET A 54 1.94 -13.85 -5.91
CA MET A 54 1.90 -15.31 -5.99
C MET A 54 0.58 -15.87 -5.42
N LEU A 55 0.12 -15.34 -4.28
CA LEU A 55 -1.19 -15.72 -3.71
C LEU A 55 -2.37 -15.38 -4.63
N ALA A 56 -2.23 -14.35 -5.45
CA ALA A 56 -3.22 -13.95 -6.44
C ALA A 56 -3.04 -14.63 -7.80
N THR A 57 -2.17 -15.62 -7.91
CA THR A 57 -1.92 -16.35 -9.16
C THR A 57 -2.39 -17.80 -9.01
N GLU A 58 -3.33 -18.20 -9.85
CA GLU A 58 -3.85 -19.57 -9.91
C GLU A 58 -3.54 -20.16 -11.30
N ASP A 59 -2.95 -21.36 -11.34
CA ASP A 59 -2.53 -22.03 -12.58
C ASP A 59 -1.67 -21.16 -13.54
N GLY A 60 -0.86 -20.26 -12.97
CA GLY A 60 -0.01 -19.34 -13.72
C GLY A 60 -0.74 -18.10 -14.27
N ILE A 61 -2.02 -17.95 -13.98
CA ILE A 61 -2.84 -16.80 -14.36
C ILE A 61 -2.98 -15.86 -13.16
N ALA A 62 -2.44 -14.65 -13.29
CA ALA A 62 -2.55 -13.64 -12.24
C ALA A 62 -3.93 -12.96 -12.25
N ASP A 63 -4.60 -12.96 -11.09
CA ASP A 63 -5.78 -12.13 -10.83
C ASP A 63 -5.34 -10.79 -10.22
N GLU A 64 -5.30 -9.76 -11.06
CA GLU A 64 -4.91 -8.42 -10.62
C GLU A 64 -5.90 -7.83 -9.61
N SER A 65 -7.20 -8.16 -9.70
CA SER A 65 -8.19 -7.66 -8.73
C SER A 65 -7.96 -8.25 -7.35
N GLN A 66 -7.67 -9.55 -7.29
CA GLN A 66 -7.33 -10.23 -6.04
C GLN A 66 -6.00 -9.72 -5.48
N PHE A 67 -5.00 -9.49 -6.33
CA PHE A 67 -3.73 -8.88 -5.92
C PHE A 67 -3.94 -7.50 -5.28
N LEU A 68 -4.68 -6.60 -5.93
CA LEU A 68 -4.97 -5.26 -5.38
C LEU A 68 -5.73 -5.36 -4.05
N GLN A 69 -6.65 -6.32 -3.93
CA GLN A 69 -7.37 -6.55 -2.67
C GLN A 69 -6.42 -7.00 -1.55
N PHE A 70 -5.44 -7.86 -1.84
CA PHE A 70 -4.40 -8.23 -0.89
C PHE A 70 -3.51 -7.05 -0.51
N VAL A 71 -3.14 -6.21 -1.48
CA VAL A 71 -2.36 -4.99 -1.24
C VAL A 71 -3.08 -4.03 -0.29
N VAL A 72 -4.38 -3.78 -0.50
CA VAL A 72 -5.19 -2.95 0.42
C VAL A 72 -5.23 -3.57 1.81
N THR A 73 -5.45 -4.90 1.87
CA THR A 73 -5.59 -5.63 3.15
C THR A 73 -4.31 -5.58 3.99
N ASP A 74 -3.15 -5.72 3.35
CA ASP A 74 -1.84 -5.70 4.02
C ASP A 74 -1.33 -4.26 4.28
N GLY A 75 -1.78 -3.31 3.44
CA GLY A 75 -1.35 -1.92 3.46
C GLY A 75 -2.06 -1.05 4.50
N ILE A 76 -3.36 -1.26 4.77
CA ILE A 76 -4.09 -0.51 5.81
C ILE A 76 -3.67 -1.00 7.20
N VAL A 77 -3.15 -0.09 8.02
CA VAL A 77 -2.68 -0.37 9.39
C VAL A 77 -3.48 0.31 10.49
N SER A 78 -4.31 1.30 10.14
CA SER A 78 -5.21 1.97 11.08
C SER A 78 -6.47 2.48 10.35
N PRO A 79 -7.66 2.42 10.96
CA PRO A 79 -7.97 1.74 12.23
C PRO A 79 -7.92 0.20 12.11
N ASP A 80 -8.07 -0.52 13.23
CA ASP A 80 -8.09 -1.99 13.21
C ASP A 80 -9.43 -2.53 12.70
N PHE A 81 -9.53 -2.71 11.38
CA PHE A 81 -10.68 -3.34 10.72
C PHE A 81 -10.82 -4.85 10.99
N GLY A 82 -9.91 -5.45 11.76
CA GLY A 82 -9.95 -6.86 12.18
C GLY A 82 -10.59 -7.09 13.53
N ALA A 83 -11.05 -6.03 14.21
CA ALA A 83 -11.75 -6.15 15.47
C ALA A 83 -12.93 -7.13 15.32
N LYS A 84 -12.97 -8.15 16.19
CA LYS A 84 -13.96 -9.24 16.10
C LYS A 84 -15.39 -8.72 16.10
N GLU A 85 -15.69 -7.72 16.94
CA GLU A 85 -17.00 -7.09 17.04
C GLU A 85 -17.43 -6.43 15.73
N LEU A 86 -16.49 -5.79 15.02
CA LEU A 86 -16.74 -5.17 13.72
C LEU A 86 -17.04 -6.23 12.66
N LEU A 87 -16.20 -7.27 12.57
CA LEU A 87 -16.39 -8.36 11.61
C LEU A 87 -17.74 -9.09 11.84
N GLN A 88 -18.13 -9.30 13.10
CA GLN A 88 -19.42 -9.88 13.47
C GLN A 88 -20.59 -8.96 13.08
N LYS A 89 -20.50 -7.66 13.38
CA LYS A 89 -21.54 -6.67 13.01
C LYS A 89 -21.78 -6.64 11.50
N PHE A 90 -20.72 -6.76 10.69
CA PHE A 90 -20.80 -6.79 9.22
C PHE A 90 -21.01 -8.19 8.63
N GLN A 91 -21.08 -9.23 9.47
CA GLN A 91 -21.24 -10.63 9.08
C GLN A 91 -20.24 -11.03 7.99
N VAL A 92 -18.96 -10.80 8.26
CA VAL A 92 -17.85 -11.11 7.34
C VAL A 92 -16.76 -11.89 8.07
N PRO A 93 -16.07 -12.82 7.37
CA PRO A 93 -15.07 -13.67 8.01
C PRO A 93 -13.70 -13.01 8.18
N SER A 94 -13.43 -11.88 7.50
CA SER A 94 -12.10 -11.27 7.46
C SER A 94 -12.15 -9.77 7.10
N LYS A 95 -11.04 -9.06 7.34
CA LYS A 95 -10.87 -7.65 6.91
C LYS A 95 -11.00 -7.51 5.39
N GLN A 96 -10.46 -8.48 4.65
CA GLN A 96 -10.54 -8.52 3.19
C GLN A 96 -12.01 -8.54 2.70
N ALA A 97 -12.85 -9.35 3.34
CA ALA A 97 -14.28 -9.40 3.05
C ALA A 97 -15.05 -8.17 3.56
N LEU A 98 -14.58 -7.53 4.64
CA LEU A 98 -15.11 -6.25 5.08
C LEU A 98 -14.85 -5.15 4.04
N PHE A 99 -13.62 -5.07 3.52
CA PHE A 99 -13.21 -4.04 2.58
C PHE A 99 -13.98 -4.07 1.27
N THR A 100 -14.35 -5.24 0.75
CA THR A 100 -15.21 -5.35 -0.43
C THR A 100 -16.66 -4.96 -0.19
N LYS A 101 -17.13 -4.94 1.06
CA LYS A 101 -18.45 -4.41 1.42
C LYS A 101 -18.42 -2.92 1.73
N LEU A 102 -17.35 -2.44 2.37
CA LEU A 102 -17.25 -1.08 2.91
C LEU A 102 -16.82 -0.06 1.85
N PHE A 103 -15.79 -0.39 1.08
CA PHE A 103 -15.21 0.48 0.06
C PHE A 103 -15.79 0.19 -1.32
N LYS A 104 -15.95 1.24 -2.13
CA LYS A 104 -16.30 1.11 -3.55
C LYS A 104 -15.08 0.63 -4.34
N ALA A 105 -15.33 0.06 -5.52
CA ALA A 105 -14.26 -0.46 -6.39
C ALA A 105 -13.16 0.58 -6.68
N GLY A 106 -13.55 1.80 -7.04
CA GLY A 106 -12.58 2.89 -7.26
C GLY A 106 -11.84 3.35 -6.00
N GLU A 107 -12.48 3.28 -4.83
CA GLU A 107 -11.83 3.60 -3.54
C GLU A 107 -10.75 2.55 -3.22
N LEU A 108 -11.05 1.25 -3.40
CA LEU A 108 -10.09 0.17 -3.23
C LEU A 108 -8.88 0.31 -4.16
N GLU A 109 -9.13 0.60 -5.44
CA GLU A 109 -8.06 0.75 -6.42
C GLU A 109 -7.16 1.96 -6.10
N LEU A 110 -7.74 3.08 -5.67
CA LEU A 110 -6.98 4.25 -5.25
C LEU A 110 -6.14 3.98 -4.00
N ILE A 111 -6.71 3.30 -2.99
CA ILE A 111 -5.95 2.91 -1.80
C ILE A 111 -4.79 1.98 -2.17
N ALA A 112 -5.03 0.99 -3.04
CA ALA A 112 -3.98 0.07 -3.50
C ALA A 112 -2.86 0.82 -4.22
N ARG A 113 -3.20 1.77 -5.10
CA ARG A 113 -2.23 2.61 -5.81
C ARG A 113 -1.39 3.46 -4.85
N GLU A 114 -1.99 4.02 -3.80
CA GLU A 114 -1.26 4.77 -2.78
C GLU A 114 -0.29 3.88 -1.99
N VAL A 115 -0.71 2.67 -1.61
CA VAL A 115 0.16 1.67 -0.98
C VAL A 115 1.33 1.29 -1.90
N LEU A 116 1.06 1.02 -3.17
CA LEU A 116 2.09 0.68 -4.16
C LEU A 116 3.03 1.86 -4.43
N ALA A 117 2.52 3.09 -4.47
CA ALA A 117 3.32 4.29 -4.63
C ALA A 117 4.29 4.49 -3.45
N LEU A 118 3.83 4.30 -2.20
CA LEU A 118 4.71 4.26 -1.02
C LEU A 118 5.76 3.14 -1.13
N SER A 119 5.40 2.04 -1.78
CA SER A 119 6.29 0.89 -2.03
C SER A 119 7.22 1.07 -3.25
N GLY A 120 7.29 2.27 -3.84
CA GLY A 120 8.21 2.61 -4.93
C GLY A 120 7.69 2.30 -6.34
N TYR A 121 6.41 2.00 -6.53
CA TYR A 121 5.81 1.73 -7.85
C TYR A 121 5.30 3.00 -8.56
N GLY A 122 5.42 4.18 -7.94
CA GLY A 122 4.95 5.44 -8.54
C GLY A 122 5.94 6.03 -9.54
N ASP A 123 5.45 6.79 -10.52
CA ASP A 123 6.27 7.44 -11.57
C ASP A 123 7.37 8.36 -11.03
N LYS A 124 7.21 8.85 -9.80
CA LYS A 124 8.19 9.72 -9.13
C LYS A 124 9.27 8.95 -8.36
N ALA A 125 9.17 7.63 -8.27
CA ALA A 125 10.11 6.80 -7.51
C ALA A 125 11.50 6.75 -8.19
N ILE A 126 11.55 6.81 -9.53
CA ILE A 126 12.79 6.77 -10.30
C ILE A 126 12.77 7.88 -11.35
N LYS A 127 13.81 8.72 -11.36
CA LYS A 127 14.00 9.78 -12.36
C LYS A 127 15.17 9.44 -13.29
N LYS A 128 14.95 9.54 -14.61
CA LYS A 128 16.03 9.43 -15.60
C LYS A 128 16.98 10.64 -15.49
N VAL A 129 18.28 10.38 -15.39
CA VAL A 129 19.31 11.41 -15.49
C VAL A 129 19.67 11.58 -16.97
N ILE A 130 19.56 12.81 -17.49
CA ILE A 130 19.98 13.17 -18.84
C ILE A 130 21.26 13.99 -18.71
N ASN A 131 22.36 13.48 -19.25
CA ASN A 131 23.60 14.22 -19.37
C ASN A 131 23.64 14.89 -20.74
N GLU A 132 23.49 16.21 -20.80
CA GLU A 132 23.76 16.96 -22.02
C GLU A 132 25.26 16.90 -22.30
N VAL A 133 25.64 16.17 -23.35
CA VAL A 133 27.00 16.26 -23.90
C VAL A 133 27.07 17.60 -24.61
N LYS A 134 27.64 18.60 -23.94
CA LYS A 134 28.03 19.86 -24.58
C LYS A 134 29.18 19.55 -25.55
N ASN A 135 28.88 19.52 -26.84
CA ASN A 135 29.87 19.58 -27.92
C ASN A 135 30.39 21.02 -28.06
#